data_AF-A0A139CR21-F1
#
_entry.id   AF-A0A139CR21-F1
#
_cell.length_a   1.000
_cell.length_b   1.000
_cell.length_c   1.000
_cell.angle_alpha   90.00
_cell.angle_beta   90.00
_cell.angle_gamma   90.00
#
_symmetry.space_group_name_H-M   'P 1'
#
loop_
_entity.id
_entity.type
_entity.pdbx_description
1 polymer ?
#
loop_
_entity_poly.entity_id
_entity_poly.type
_entity_poly.pdbx_seq_one_letter_code
_entity_poly.pdbx_strand_id
1 'polypeptide(L)'
;MSRIVVHVDMDYFYAAVEEREDPSLIGRPVVVCMYSGRGEHGGSVSTSNYTAREYGIKSGMPCSRAIKLNQDAVFLPVRKEFYTEVSDKYCALMQIMMNPLSR
;
A
#
# COMPACT_ATOMS: atom_id res chain seq x y z
N MET A 1 -34.23 16.54 5.52
CA MET A 1 -32.91 16.55 4.84
C MET A 1 -32.48 15.11 4.60
N SER A 2 -31.94 14.79 3.43
CA SER A 2 -31.41 13.47 3.09
C SER A 2 -29.98 13.29 3.61
N ARG A 3 -29.68 12.14 4.22
CA ARG A 3 -28.33 11.78 4.66
C ARG A 3 -27.44 11.50 3.45
N ILE A 4 -26.25 12.10 3.40
CA ILE A 4 -25.21 11.79 2.41
C ILE A 4 -24.16 10.88 3.09
N VAL A 5 -23.74 9.83 2.40
CA VAL A 5 -22.68 8.92 2.86
C VAL A 5 -21.56 8.95 1.82
N VAL A 6 -20.33 9.14 2.27
CA VAL A 6 -19.13 9.18 1.42
C VAL A 6 -18.23 8.01 1.82
N HIS A 7 -17.81 7.22 0.82
CA HIS A 7 -16.81 6.18 0.99
C HIS A 7 -15.49 6.69 0.41
N VAL A 8 -14.41 6.50 1.16
CA VAL A 8 -13.07 6.93 0.79
C VAL A 8 -12.12 5.78 1.04
N ASP A 9 -11.40 5.37 0.00
CA ASP A 9 -10.41 4.30 0.02
C ASP A 9 -9.13 4.82 -0.64
N MET A 10 -7.98 4.46 -0.08
CA MET A 10 -6.67 4.91 -0.56
C MET A 10 -6.10 3.88 -1.52
N ASP A 11 -5.93 4.30 -2.77
CA ASP A 11 -5.38 3.46 -3.83
C ASP A 11 -3.98 2.92 -3.46
N TYR A 12 -3.83 1.58 -3.52
CA TYR A 12 -2.57 0.85 -3.29
C TYR A 12 -1.74 1.37 -2.09
N PHE A 13 -2.42 1.70 -0.99
CA PHE A 13 -1.92 2.51 0.12
C PHE A 13 -0.45 2.31 0.51
N TYR A 14 0.00 1.09 0.84
CA TYR A 14 1.39 0.90 1.28
C TYR A 14 2.40 1.23 0.17
N ALA A 15 2.15 0.79 -1.07
CA ALA A 15 3.06 1.09 -2.17
C ALA A 15 3.02 2.58 -2.54
N ALA A 16 1.86 3.25 -2.43
CA ALA A 16 1.75 4.69 -2.63
C ALA A 16 2.55 5.49 -1.59
N VAL A 17 2.55 5.04 -0.34
CA VAL A 17 3.36 5.63 0.73
C VAL A 17 4.85 5.44 0.44
N GLU A 18 5.27 4.25 0.01
CA GLU A 18 6.68 4.02 -0.37
C GLU A 18 7.12 4.90 -1.56
N GLU A 19 6.31 5.00 -2.63
CA GLU A 19 6.60 5.88 -3.77
C GLU A 19 6.67 7.37 -3.38
N ARG A 20 5.88 7.80 -2.39
CA ARG A 20 5.95 9.16 -1.86
C ARG A 20 7.27 9.41 -1.11
N GLU A 21 7.72 8.45 -0.31
CA GLU A 21 8.96 8.57 0.48
C GLU A 21 10.21 8.41 -0.36
N ASP A 22 10.17 7.56 -1.39
CA ASP A 22 11.24 7.36 -2.36
C ASP A 22 10.72 7.54 -3.79
N PRO A 23 10.83 8.77 -4.33
CA PRO A 23 10.40 9.07 -5.69
C PRO A 23 11.11 8.25 -6.79
N SER A 24 12.24 7.58 -6.50
CA SER A 24 12.90 6.70 -7.47
C SER A 24 12.13 5.41 -7.77
N LEU A 25 11.12 5.10 -6.93
CA LEU A 25 10.21 3.98 -7.12
C LEU A 25 9.09 4.28 -8.12
N ILE A 26 8.84 5.56 -8.43
CA ILE A 26 7.77 5.96 -9.35
C ILE A 26 8.03 5.36 -10.74
N GLY A 27 7.01 4.70 -11.29
CA GLY A 27 7.08 4.03 -12.59
C GLY A 27 7.78 2.67 -12.58
N ARG A 28 8.29 2.21 -11.44
CA ARG A 28 8.84 0.86 -11.27
C ARG A 28 7.77 -0.10 -10.75
N PRO A 29 7.85 -1.42 -11.01
CA PRO A 29 6.97 -2.38 -10.36
C PRO A 29 7.33 -2.48 -8.86
N VAL A 30 6.46 -2.03 -7.96
CA VAL A 30 6.69 -2.03 -6.51
C VAL A 30 5.77 -3.00 -5.81
N VAL A 31 6.34 -3.82 -4.93
CA VAL A 31 5.66 -4.88 -4.19
C VAL A 31 6.07 -4.81 -2.71
N VAL A 32 5.10 -4.51 -1.85
CA VAL A 32 5.30 -4.52 -0.39
C VAL A 32 4.90 -5.88 0.16
N CYS A 33 5.84 -6.58 0.79
CA CYS A 33 5.72 -7.95 1.29
C CYS A 33 5.66 -7.99 2.82
N MET A 34 4.70 -8.75 3.34
CA MET A 34 4.71 -9.20 4.73
C MET A 34 5.48 -10.51 4.78
N TYR A 35 6.74 -10.45 5.19
CA TYR A 35 7.61 -11.62 5.30
C TYR A 35 7.26 -12.43 6.54
N SER A 36 7.22 -13.75 6.40
CA SER A 36 6.94 -14.67 7.50
C SER A 36 8.21 -15.17 8.22
N GLY A 37 9.39 -14.78 7.73
CA GLY A 37 10.69 -15.31 8.19
C GLY A 37 10.93 -16.78 7.85
N ARG A 38 10.05 -17.43 7.07
CA ARG A 38 10.17 -18.84 6.67
C ARG A 38 10.80 -18.94 5.29
N GLY A 39 12.13 -18.95 5.25
CA GLY A 39 12.90 -18.92 4.00
C GLY A 39 12.98 -17.54 3.37
N GLU A 40 13.86 -17.40 2.37
CA GLU A 40 14.25 -16.11 1.77
C GLU A 40 13.08 -15.31 1.17
N HIS A 41 12.08 -16.01 0.64
CA HIS A 41 10.88 -15.39 0.04
C HIS A 41 9.58 -15.84 0.71
N GLY A 42 9.68 -16.31 1.95
CA GLY A 42 8.52 -16.68 2.76
C GLY A 42 7.70 -15.46 3.14
N GLY A 43 6.43 -15.43 2.73
CA GLY A 43 5.56 -14.30 3.00
C GLY A 43 4.48 -14.13 1.95
N SER A 44 3.69 -13.07 2.11
CA SER A 44 2.63 -12.71 1.19
C SER A 44 2.71 -11.23 0.82
N VAL A 45 2.37 -10.92 -0.43
CA VAL A 45 2.26 -9.56 -0.93
C VAL A 45 1.15 -8.87 -0.17
N SER A 46 1.49 -7.83 0.58
CA SER A 46 0.50 -6.97 1.24
C SER A 46 -0.14 -6.04 0.21
N THR A 47 0.70 -5.33 -0.55
CA THR A 47 0.27 -4.34 -1.53
C THR A 47 1.20 -4.35 -2.74
N SER A 48 0.65 -4.08 -3.91
CA SER A 48 1.40 -3.85 -5.15
C SER A 48 0.86 -2.59 -5.82
N ASN A 49 1.76 -1.79 -6.40
CA ASN A 49 1.38 -0.63 -7.22
C ASN A 49 0.80 -1.09 -8.57
N TYR A 50 0.26 -0.15 -9.34
CA TYR A 50 -0.36 -0.47 -10.62
C TYR A 50 0.63 -1.10 -11.61
N THR A 51 1.87 -0.60 -11.69
CA THR A 51 2.91 -1.17 -12.57
C THR A 51 3.19 -2.64 -12.25
N ALA A 52 3.24 -3.04 -10.97
CA ALA A 52 3.40 -4.44 -10.59
C ALA A 52 2.15 -5.30 -10.90
N ARG A 53 0.95 -4.71 -10.84
CA ARG A 53 -0.30 -5.41 -11.18
C ARG A 53 -0.39 -5.76 -12.65
N GLU A 54 0.24 -5.01 -13.55
CA GLU A 54 0.33 -5.33 -14.98
C GLU A 54 1.07 -6.67 -15.22
N TYR A 55 2.03 -7.02 -14.37
CA TYR A 55 2.69 -8.34 -14.38
C TYR A 55 1.88 -9.44 -13.68
N GLY A 56 0.65 -9.14 -13.25
CA GLY A 56 -0.23 -10.07 -12.55
C GLY A 56 0.08 -10.24 -11.06
N ILE A 57 0.98 -9.43 -10.49
CA ILE A 57 1.27 -9.44 -9.04
C ILE A 57 0.09 -8.78 -8.31
N LYS A 58 -0.45 -9.46 -7.29
CA LYS A 58 -1.64 -9.03 -6.56
C LYS A 58 -1.48 -9.23 -5.06
N SER A 59 -2.20 -8.45 -4.26
CA SER A 59 -2.28 -8.65 -2.81
C SER A 59 -2.75 -10.07 -2.45
N GLY A 60 -2.19 -10.63 -1.39
CA GLY A 60 -2.42 -12.01 -0.96
C GLY A 60 -1.60 -13.07 -1.69
N MET A 61 -0.93 -12.71 -2.80
CA MET A 61 -0.05 -13.64 -3.53
C MET A 61 1.19 -14.00 -2.69
N PRO A 62 1.66 -15.26 -2.69
CA PRO A 62 2.95 -15.59 -2.08
C PRO A 62 4.10 -14.78 -2.72
N CYS A 63 4.97 -14.18 -1.91
CA CYS A 63 6.09 -13.37 -2.43
C CYS A 63 7.00 -14.19 -3.36
N SER A 64 7.21 -15.48 -3.06
CA SER A 64 7.92 -16.42 -3.94
C SER A 64 7.30 -16.61 -5.32
N ARG A 65 5.97 -16.45 -5.46
CA ARG A 65 5.29 -16.46 -6.76
C ARG A 65 5.42 -15.11 -7.47
N ALA A 66 5.31 -14.01 -6.72
CA ALA A 66 5.45 -12.66 -7.28
C ALA A 66 6.83 -12.45 -7.92
N ILE A 67 7.91 -12.92 -7.27
CA ILE A 67 9.29 -12.87 -7.81
C ILE A 67 9.41 -13.63 -9.12
N LYS A 68 8.70 -14.75 -9.28
CA LYS A 68 8.70 -15.50 -10.55
C LYS A 68 7.97 -14.79 -11.68
N LEU A 69 7.00 -13.92 -11.35
CA LEU A 69 6.29 -13.12 -12.36
C LEU A 69 7.12 -11.94 -12.84
N ASN A 70 7.90 -11.32 -11.95
CA ASN A 70 8.81 -10.25 -12.30
C ASN A 70 9.98 -10.19 -11.29
N GLN A 71 11.18 -10.55 -11.75
CA GLN A 71 12.41 -10.54 -10.92
C GLN A 71 13.00 -9.13 -10.76
N ASP A 72 12.66 -8.20 -11.67
CA ASP A 72 13.13 -6.82 -11.67
C ASP A 72 12.26 -5.89 -10.82
N ALA A 73 11.14 -6.41 -10.30
CA ALA A 73 10.27 -5.69 -9.38
C ALA A 73 11.00 -5.37 -8.06
N VAL A 74 10.67 -4.22 -7.47
CA VAL A 74 11.20 -3.81 -6.17
C VAL A 74 10.37 -4.42 -5.07
N PHE A 75 10.99 -5.29 -4.27
CA PHE A 75 10.36 -5.91 -3.10
C PHE A 75 10.78 -5.20 -1.83
N LEU A 76 9.80 -4.66 -1.10
CA LEU A 76 10.00 -3.92 0.16
C LEU A 76 9.32 -4.65 1.32
N PRO A 77 9.91 -4.66 2.53
CA PRO A 77 9.22 -5.16 3.71
C PRO A 77 8.12 -4.19 4.17
N VAL A 78 7.07 -4.72 4.79
CA VAL A 78 6.03 -3.89 5.45
C VAL A 78 6.63 -3.05 6.58
N ARG A 79 6.42 -1.73 6.54
CA ARG A 79 6.69 -0.77 7.62
C ARG A 79 5.41 -0.41 8.37
N LYS A 80 4.84 -1.36 9.11
CA LYS A 80 3.48 -1.27 9.68
C LYS A 80 3.26 -0.03 10.54
N GLU A 81 4.20 0.29 11.42
CA GLU A 81 4.12 1.43 12.34
C GLU A 81 4.05 2.73 11.55
N PHE A 82 4.92 2.88 10.56
CA PHE A 82 4.95 4.04 9.68
C PHE A 82 3.66 4.21 8.87
N TYR A 83 3.11 3.12 8.32
CA TYR A 83 1.83 3.18 7.60
C TYR A 83 0.67 3.56 8.50
N THR A 84 0.71 3.14 9.77
CA THR A 84 -0.28 3.53 10.78
C THR A 84 -0.23 5.02 11.03
N GLU A 85 0.96 5.60 11.25
CA GLU A 85 1.13 7.04 11.44
C GLU A 85 0.63 7.86 10.24
N VAL A 86 0.87 7.38 9.01
CA VAL A 86 0.37 8.04 7.79
C VAL A 86 -1.16 7.97 7.72
N SER A 87 -1.74 6.80 8.04
CA SER A 87 -3.20 6.61 8.07
C SER A 87 -3.85 7.52 9.12
N ASP A 88 -3.26 7.66 10.30
CA ASP A 88 -3.78 8.50 11.37
C ASP A 88 -3.85 9.97 10.95
N LYS A 89 -2.82 10.47 10.25
CA LYS A 89 -2.82 11.82 9.68
C LYS A 89 -3.96 12.01 8.67
N TYR A 90 -4.20 11.01 7.82
CA TYR A 90 -5.31 11.05 6.85
C TYR A 90 -6.68 11.05 7.53
N CYS A 91 -6.89 10.16 8.50
CA CYS A 91 -8.11 10.09 9.29
C CYS A 91 -8.40 11.40 10.04
N ALA A 92 -7.38 12.04 10.63
CA ALA A 92 -7.53 13.33 11.28
C ALA A 92 -7.98 14.43 10.32
N LEU A 93 -7.43 14.48 9.10
CA LEU A 93 -7.86 15.42 8.05
C LEU A 93 -9.32 15.18 7.65
N MET A 94 -9.71 13.92 7.44
CA MET A 94 -11.08 13.55 7.10
C MET A 94 -12.07 13.94 8.20
N GLN A 95 -11.71 13.80 9.48
CA GLN A 95 -12.56 14.23 10.60
C GLN A 95 -12.82 15.74 10.57
N ILE A 96 -11.79 16.55 10.27
CA ILE A 96 -11.91 18.01 10.15
C ILE A 96 -12.83 18.37 8.97
N MET A 97 -12.66 17.73 7.82
CA MET A 97 -13.44 18.04 6.62
C MET A 97 -14.92 17.62 6.73
N MET A 98 -15.19 16.50 7.41
CA MET A 98 -16.53 15.95 7.53
C MET A 98 -17.36 16.55 8.67
N ASN A 99 -16.75 17.33 9.56
CA ASN A 99 -17.45 18.06 10.62
C ASN A 99 -17.06 19.55 10.67
N PRO A 100 -17.48 20.35 9.67
CA PRO A 100 -17.11 21.76 9.59
C PRO A 100 -17.73 22.64 10.71
N LEU A 101 -18.63 22.10 11.53
CA LEU A 101 -19.34 22.83 12.59
C LEU A 101 -18.68 22.75 13.98
N SER A 102 -17.48 22.14 14.10
CA SER A 102 -16.72 22.11 15.35
C SER A 102 -15.64 23.21 15.44
N ARG A 103 -15.77 24.28 14.64
CA ARG A 103 -14.97 25.51 14.74
C ARG A 103 -15.86 26.71 15.03
#